data_AF-A0A510JMC2-F1
#
_entry.id   AF-A0A510JMC2-F1
#
_cell.length_a   1.000
_cell.length_b   1.000
_cell.length_c   1.000
_cell.angle_alpha   90.00
_cell.angle_beta   90.00
_cell.angle_gamma   90.00
#
_symmetry.space_group_name_H-M   'P 1'
#
loop_
_entity.id
_entity.type
_entity.pdbx_description
1 polymer ?
#
loop_
_entity_poly.entity_id
_entity_poly.type
_entity_poly.pdbx_seq_one_letter_code
_entity_poly.pdbx_strand_id
1 'polypeptide(L)' 'MILENEIYLVNETARYFKINEDSVRKLIKEGKLKAFKLGKGYRITGESILNLVKENTGD' A
#
# COMPACT_ATOMS: atom_id res chain seq x y z
N MET A 1 -6.88 -10.22 5.83
CA MET A 1 -5.50 -10.76 5.68
C MET A 1 -4.96 -10.24 4.36
N ILE A 2 -3.71 -9.78 4.29
CA ILE A 2 -3.08 -9.34 3.02
C ILE A 2 -2.51 -10.58 2.33
N LEU A 3 -2.79 -10.73 1.04
CA LEU A 3 -2.24 -11.77 0.18
C LEU A 3 -1.20 -11.14 -0.74
N GLU A 4 -0.03 -11.76 -0.85
CA GLU A 4 1.12 -11.19 -1.57
C GLU A 4 0.84 -10.94 -3.06
N ASN A 5 0.11 -11.84 -3.70
CA ASN A 5 -0.22 -11.83 -5.12
C ASN A 5 -1.51 -11.06 -5.47
N GLU A 6 -2.12 -10.39 -4.50
CA GLU A 6 -3.34 -9.60 -4.70
C GLU A 6 -3.05 -8.11 -4.93
N ILE A 7 -4.07 -7.42 -5.46
CA ILE A 7 -4.04 -5.99 -5.71
C ILE A 7 -5.02 -5.29 -4.79
N TYR A 8 -4.54 -4.23 -4.14
CA TYR A 8 -5.30 -3.41 -3.21
C TYR A 8 -5.49 -1.99 -3.74
N LEU A 9 -6.65 -1.43 -3.46
CA LEU A 9 -6.95 -0.02 -3.67
C LEU A 9 -6.40 0.84 -2.53
N VAL A 10 -6.22 2.13 -2.81
CA VAL A 10 -5.77 3.12 -1.81
C VAL A 10 -6.62 3.08 -0.53
N ASN A 11 -7.95 2.95 -0.66
CA ASN A 11 -8.85 2.90 0.49
C ASN A 11 -8.75 1.59 1.29
N GLU A 12 -8.43 0.46 0.64
CA GLU A 12 -8.19 -0.83 1.30
C GLU A 12 -6.89 -0.81 2.09
N THR A 13 -5.81 -0.31 1.47
CA THR A 13 -4.52 -0.13 2.15
C THR A 13 -4.64 0.86 3.31
N ALA A 14 -5.42 1.94 3.15
CA ALA A 14 -5.68 2.90 4.21
C ALA A 14 -6.40 2.25 5.42
N ARG A 15 -7.42 1.42 5.16
CA ARG A 15 -8.11 0.64 6.20
C ARG A 15 -7.16 -0.33 6.91
N TYR A 16 -6.30 -1.02 6.15
CA TYR A 16 -5.34 -1.96 6.71
C TYR A 16 -4.32 -1.27 7.65
N PHE A 17 -3.76 -0.15 7.21
CA PHE A 17 -2.79 0.63 8.00
C PHE A 17 -3.43 1.56 9.04
N LYS A 18 -4.77 1.66 9.09
CA LYS A 18 -5.50 2.58 9.96
C LYS A 18 -5.06 4.05 9.80
N ILE A 19 -4.83 4.47 8.56
CA ILE A 19 -4.49 5.85 8.19
C ILE A 19 -5.47 6.37 7.14
N ASN A 20 -5.40 7.67 6.82
CA ASN A 20 -6.19 8.24 5.74
C ASN A 20 -5.59 7.90 4.35
N GLU A 21 -6.42 8.04 3.32
CA GLU A 21 -6.00 7.74 1.94
C GLU A 21 -4.88 8.66 1.42
N ASP A 22 -4.81 9.90 1.90
CA ASP A 22 -3.79 10.86 1.47
C ASP A 22 -2.40 10.50 1.98
N SER A 23 -2.31 9.94 3.19
CA SER A 23 -1.10 9.33 3.73
C SER A 23 -0.66 8.15 2.86
N VAL A 24 -1.60 7.30 2.40
CA VAL A 24 -1.25 6.21 1.46
C VAL A 24 -0.74 6.78 0.13
N ARG A 25 -1.39 7.81 -0.43
CA ARG A 25 -0.92 8.50 -1.65
C ARG A 25 0.46 9.13 -1.45
N LYS A 26 0.75 9.65 -0.26
CA LYS A 26 2.07 10.18 0.10
C LYS A 26 3.12 9.07 0.12
N LEU A 27 2.83 7.92 0.71
CA LEU A 27 3.74 6.76 0.70
C LEU A 27 4.04 6.27 -0.72
N ILE A 28 3.06 6.29 -1.62
CA ILE A 28 3.27 5.99 -3.04
C ILE A 28 4.20 7.03 -3.69
N LYS A 29 3.94 8.33 -3.47
CA LYS A 29 4.78 9.43 -4.00
C LYS A 29 6.22 9.38 -3.48
N GLU A 30 6.41 8.97 -2.23
CA GLU A 30 7.71 8.79 -1.60
C GLU A 30 8.42 7.50 -2.04
N GLY A 31 7.77 6.64 -2.84
CA GLY A 31 8.34 5.38 -3.31
C GLY A 31 8.36 4.26 -2.25
N LYS A 32 7.83 4.51 -1.05
CA LYS A 32 7.71 3.52 0.04
C LYS A 32 6.66 2.45 -0.24
N LEU A 33 5.73 2.74 -1.15
CA LEU A 33 4.64 1.86 -1.53
C LEU A 33 4.62 1.74 -3.05
N LYS A 34 5.05 0.60 -3.57
CA LYS A 34 5.01 0.31 -5.00
C LYS A 34 3.56 0.17 -5.44
N ALA A 35 3.19 1.00 -6.40
CA ALA A 35 1.85 1.04 -6.95
C ALA A 35 1.89 1.45 -8.43
N PHE A 36 0.85 1.09 -9.17
CA PHE A 36 0.65 1.55 -10.54
C PHE A 36 -0.69 2.27 -10.67
N LYS A 37 -0.73 3.26 -11.57
CA LYS A 37 -1.94 4.02 -11.85
C LYS A 37 -2.83 3.25 -12.83
N LEU A 38 -4.11 3.12 -12.50
CA LEU A 38 -5.10 2.52 -13.38
C LEU A 38 -6.38 3.38 -13.37
N GLY A 39 -6.67 4.05 -14.47
CA GLY A 39 -7.73 5.07 -14.51
C GLY A 39 -7.48 6.20 -13.49
N LYS A 40 -8.47 6.46 -12.62
CA LYS A 40 -8.42 7.58 -11.64
C LYS A 40 -7.69 7.25 -10.32
N GLY A 41 -7.27 6.00 -10.10
CA GLY A 41 -6.71 5.56 -8.81
C GLY A 41 -5.43 4.74 -8.93
N TYR A 42 -4.83 4.42 -7.79
CA TYR A 42 -3.65 3.56 -7.68
C TYR A 42 -4.00 2.15 -7.23
N ARG A 43 -3.25 1.19 -7.74
CA ARG A 43 -3.29 -0.24 -7.42
C ARG A 43 -1.97 -0.60 -6.77
N ILE A 44 -2.06 -1.15 -5.57
CA ILE A 44 -0.94 -1.44 -4.69
C ILE A 44 -0.81 -2.96 -4.61
N THR A 45 0.38 -3.51 -4.82
CA THR A 45 0.58 -4.95 -4.68
C THR A 45 0.59 -5.34 -3.21
N GLY A 46 0.00 -6.49 -2.87
CA GLY A 46 0.07 -7.06 -1.52
C GLY A 46 1.51 -7.24 -1.04
N GLU A 47 2.39 -7.69 -1.93
CA GLU A 47 3.85 -7.73 -1.72
C GLU A 47 4.40 -6.41 -1.18
N SER A 48 4.05 -5.26 -1.80
CA SER A 48 4.56 -3.97 -1.33
C SER A 48 4.03 -3.57 0.04
N ILE A 49 2.78 -3.94 0.36
CA ILE A 49 2.19 -3.69 1.68
C ILE A 49 2.94 -4.52 2.73
N LEU A 50 3.17 -5.80 2.46
CA LEU A 50 3.87 -6.71 3.36
C LEU A 50 5.33 -6.29 3.56
N ASN A 51 6.02 -5.86 2.51
CA ASN A 51 7.40 -5.37 2.60
C ASN A 51 7.50 -4.13 3.50
N LEU A 52 6.59 -3.17 3.35
CA LEU A 52 6.57 -2.00 4.22
C LEU A 52 6.36 -2.38 5.70
N VAL A 53 5.50 -3.36 5.98
CA VAL A 53 5.29 -3.87 7.34
C VAL A 53 6.58 -4.51 7.87
N LYS A 54 7.24 -5.38 7.10
CA LYS A 54 8.50 -6.03 7.49
C LYS A 54 9.60 -5.01 7.81
N GLU A 55 9.79 -4.02 6.93
CA GLU A 55 10.78 -2.95 7.13
C GLU A 55 10.57 -2.15 8.43
N ASN A 56 9.32 -2.00 8.87
CA ASN A 56 8.98 -1.23 10.09
C ASN A 56 8.82 -2.10 11.35
N THR A 57 8.69 -3.42 11.21
CA THR A 57 8.45 -4.32 12.34
C THR A 57 9.73 -4.96 12.87
N GLY A 58 10.86 -4.84 12.16
CA GLY A 58 12.17 -5.25 12.65
C GLY A 58 12.20 -6.71 13.12
N ASP A 59 12.26 -7.64 12.18
CA ASP A 59 12.81 -8.98 12.47
C ASP A 59 14.34 -8.89 12.59
#